data_AF-A0A0B2VEP0-F1
#
_entry.id   AF-A0A0B2VEP0-F1
#
_cell.length_a   1.000
_cell.length_b   1.000
_cell.length_c   1.000
_cell.angle_alpha   90.00
_cell.angle_beta   90.00
_cell.angle_gamma   90.00
#
_symmetry.space_group_name_H-M   'P 1'
#
loop_
_entity.id
_entity.type
_entity.pdbx_description
1 polymer ?
#
loop_
_entity_poly.entity_id
_entity_poly.type
_entity_poly.pdbx_seq_one_letter_code
_entity_poly.pdbx_strand_id
1 'polypeptide(L)'
;MPDAQQTGIRNPNAPDEDTKWFTFDHSYWSHDGYMENSNGYLEPIDDRYADQKKVFDDLGKGVLDNAWKGYNCSLFAYGQTGSGKSYSMVGYKKNKGIIPIVCEELFKRIDENRAKDKDTEYQVSISMFEIYCEKVRDLLSTKPPPKGGLKVREHAKNGFYVEDLSSVPVNSYKEIEQKMDEGTKQRTIAATDMNATSSRAHTIVKIQFNQKSAKSGGGTTTKSSQINLVDLAGSERQKDAGSEGDRLKEGIVINQSLSTLGRVIKALYEQQGKKKKGVSFNQKSAKSGGGTTTKSSQINLVDLAGSERQKDAGSEGDRLKEGIVINQSLSTLGRVIKALYEQQGKKKKGVSIPYRDSVLTSLLKNALGGNSKTIMIAALSPADINYEETLSTLRFADRAKSIKTKAIVNESATERMIRELKEENARLLEMIQSGTVAVPRGPNGQTQEEVEALKRQLEENQKEMERLQQTWQQRLDEQKSKIWIKVHDSVDDTYFMWEKNRFMNRYYGMQEMYQNFVEGDTDWDVPKERDPFYEPPDSEVLIGSSTVYLQSLAYLIEHEEQLPIFDFGGQDLGRLTVALTPCTPAGKEILGEYVEDPAELVS
;
A
#
# COMPACT_ATOMS: atom_id res chain seq x y z
N MET A 1 23.24 6.11 21.81
CA MET A 1 21.93 6.08 22.48
C MET A 1 22.18 5.54 23.88
N PRO A 2 21.89 6.30 24.95
CA PRO A 2 22.22 5.91 26.33
C PRO A 2 21.22 4.89 26.89
N ASP A 3 20.02 4.82 26.32
CA ASP A 3 18.96 3.87 26.68
C ASP A 3 18.04 3.60 25.45
N ALA A 4 16.99 2.81 25.66
CA ALA A 4 16.03 2.43 24.63
C ALA A 4 14.98 3.52 24.28
N GLN A 5 15.10 4.75 24.78
CA GLN A 5 14.14 5.84 24.55
C GLN A 5 14.79 7.15 24.09
N GLN A 6 16.08 7.34 24.32
CA GLN A 6 16.80 8.58 24.05
C GLN A 6 17.71 8.49 22.82
N THR A 7 17.59 9.48 21.95
CA THR A 7 18.48 9.67 20.79
C THR A 7 19.22 10.98 20.93
N GLY A 8 20.55 10.90 20.92
CA GLY A 8 21.44 12.06 21.00
C GLY A 8 22.11 12.32 19.66
N ILE A 9 22.23 13.59 19.28
CA ILE A 9 22.94 14.02 18.08
C ILE A 9 23.93 15.15 18.42
N ARG A 10 25.15 15.05 17.88
CA ARG A 10 26.23 16.04 18.05
C ARG A 10 26.56 16.68 16.71
N ASN A 11 26.87 17.97 16.72
CA ASN A 11 27.23 18.71 15.53
C ASN A 11 28.72 18.48 15.20
N PRO A 12 29.06 17.79 14.10
CA PRO A 12 30.46 17.53 13.77
C PRO A 12 31.24 18.82 13.46
N ASN A 13 30.54 19.88 13.03
CA ASN A 13 31.14 21.18 12.70
C ASN A 13 31.24 22.13 13.91
N ALA A 14 30.70 21.73 15.07
CA ALA A 14 30.75 22.52 16.31
C ALA A 14 30.96 21.58 17.50
N PRO A 15 32.18 21.04 17.68
CA PRO A 15 32.46 20.01 18.70
C PRO A 15 32.27 20.50 20.14
N ASP A 16 32.34 21.82 20.37
CA ASP A 16 32.06 22.45 21.66
C ASP A 16 30.55 22.60 21.97
N GLU A 17 29.67 22.33 21.00
CA GLU A 17 28.22 22.38 21.19
C GLU A 17 27.74 21.12 21.94
N ASP A 18 26.93 21.31 22.98
CA ASP A 18 26.35 20.21 23.74
C ASP A 18 25.52 19.26 22.85
N THR A 19 25.50 17.98 23.24
CA THR A 19 24.67 16.97 22.57
C THR A 19 23.20 17.33 22.68
N LYS A 20 22.50 17.34 21.54
CA LYS A 20 21.05 17.54 21.50
C LYS A 20 20.34 16.21 21.72
N TRP A 21 19.50 16.15 22.75
CA TRP A 21 18.78 14.95 23.16
C TRP A 21 17.30 15.02 22.78
N PHE A 22 16.78 13.90 22.27
CA PHE A 22 15.37 13.69 21.94
C PHE A 22 14.87 12.43 22.64
N THR A 23 13.59 12.42 23.06
CA THR A 23 12.99 11.28 23.77
C THR A 23 11.76 10.75 23.03
N PHE A 24 11.83 9.49 22.63
CA PHE A 24 10.80 8.77 21.89
C PHE A 24 10.23 7.63 22.72
N ASP A 25 9.22 6.94 22.18
CA ASP A 25 8.66 5.75 22.83
C ASP A 25 9.65 4.57 22.74
N HIS A 26 10.37 4.48 21.62
CA HIS A 26 11.46 3.54 21.39
C HIS A 26 12.61 4.21 20.61
N SER A 27 13.84 3.77 20.85
CA SER A 27 15.05 4.16 20.13
C SER A 27 15.91 2.93 19.83
N TYR A 28 16.32 2.80 18.56
CA TYR A 28 16.99 1.62 18.02
C TYR A 28 18.33 1.99 17.38
N TRP A 29 19.36 1.20 17.64
CA TRP A 29 20.63 1.29 16.93
C TRP A 29 20.80 0.05 16.05
N SER A 30 20.92 0.22 14.74
CA SER A 30 20.98 -0.89 13.78
C SER A 30 22.08 -0.71 12.73
N HIS A 31 23.12 0.07 13.04
CA HIS A 31 24.19 0.39 12.08
C HIS A 31 25.37 -0.61 12.14
N ASP A 32 25.83 -0.94 13.34
CA ASP A 32 26.96 -1.82 13.62
C ASP A 32 26.64 -2.73 14.82
N GLY A 33 27.53 -3.69 15.11
CA GLY A 33 27.33 -4.64 16.21
C GLY A 33 26.49 -5.86 15.83
N TYR A 34 26.54 -6.29 14.57
CA TYR A 34 25.87 -7.50 14.08
C TYR A 34 26.85 -8.51 13.50
N MET A 35 26.44 -9.77 13.44
CA MET A 35 27.13 -10.85 12.72
C MET A 35 26.16 -11.55 11.77
N GLU A 36 26.66 -12.03 10.65
CA GLU A 36 25.86 -12.83 9.71
C GLU A 36 25.93 -14.30 10.12
N ASN A 37 24.79 -14.90 10.45
CA ASN A 37 24.72 -16.32 10.78
C ASN A 37 24.73 -17.20 9.53
N SER A 38 24.79 -18.53 9.73
CA SER A 38 24.87 -19.51 8.63
C SER A 38 23.75 -19.40 7.60
N ASN A 39 22.61 -18.85 7.98
CA ASN A 39 21.44 -18.70 7.12
C ASN A 39 21.40 -17.34 6.41
N GLY A 40 22.36 -16.45 6.65
CA GLY A 40 22.46 -15.11 6.08
C GLY A 40 21.67 -14.02 6.82
N TYR A 41 21.22 -14.29 8.05
CA TYR A 41 20.52 -13.31 8.89
C TYR A 41 21.53 -12.51 9.71
N LEU A 42 21.29 -11.20 9.86
CA LEU A 42 22.14 -10.31 10.66
C LEU A 42 21.63 -10.29 12.10
N GLU A 43 22.30 -11.05 12.96
CA GLU A 43 21.95 -11.17 14.38
C GLU A 43 22.82 -10.26 15.25
N PRO A 44 22.30 -9.79 16.41
CA PRO A 44 23.05 -8.93 17.31
C PRO A 44 24.26 -9.65 17.91
N ILE A 45 25.42 -8.97 17.93
CA ILE A 45 26.59 -9.39 18.73
C ILE A 45 26.36 -9.04 20.21
N ASP A 46 25.67 -7.93 20.48
CA ASP A 46 25.33 -7.44 21.80
C ASP A 46 23.95 -6.77 21.84
N ASP A 47 23.50 -6.37 23.03
CA ASP A 47 22.17 -5.74 23.25
C ASP A 47 22.00 -4.37 22.59
N ARG A 48 23.07 -3.77 22.07
CA ARG A 48 23.01 -2.46 21.41
C ARG A 48 22.39 -2.57 20.02
N TYR A 49 22.66 -3.64 19.27
CA TYR A 49 22.11 -3.83 17.94
C TYR A 49 20.64 -4.26 18.01
N ALA A 50 19.77 -3.49 17.37
CA ALA A 50 18.39 -3.82 17.17
C ALA A 50 18.22 -4.47 15.79
N ASP A 51 18.00 -5.78 15.79
CA ASP A 51 17.65 -6.53 14.60
C ASP A 51 16.18 -6.33 14.19
N GLN A 52 15.81 -6.91 13.05
CA GLN A 52 14.45 -6.79 12.52
C GLN A 52 13.41 -7.44 13.44
N LYS A 53 13.81 -8.48 14.18
CA LYS A 53 12.92 -9.18 15.11
C LYS A 53 12.56 -8.27 16.28
N LYS A 54 13.55 -7.61 16.90
CA LYS A 54 13.33 -6.66 17.98
C LYS A 54 12.41 -5.53 17.56
N VAL A 55 12.63 -4.95 16.37
CA VAL A 55 11.79 -3.87 15.83
C VAL A 55 10.35 -4.36 15.60
N PHE A 56 10.16 -5.59 15.11
CA PHE A 56 8.83 -6.19 14.97
C PHE A 56 8.16 -6.46 16.33
N ASP A 57 8.89 -7.01 17.30
CA ASP A 57 8.35 -7.34 18.62
C ASP A 57 7.85 -6.07 19.34
N ASP A 58 8.59 -4.96 19.24
CA ASP A 58 8.23 -3.69 19.86
C ASP A 58 7.11 -2.95 19.10
N LEU A 59 7.10 -2.99 17.76
CA LEU A 59 6.18 -2.18 16.94
C LEU A 59 5.13 -3.00 16.19
N GLY A 60 5.58 -3.98 15.40
CA GLY A 60 4.76 -4.79 14.49
C GLY A 60 3.71 -5.63 15.21
N LYS A 61 4.07 -6.24 16.35
CA LYS A 61 3.12 -6.98 17.18
C LYS A 61 1.93 -6.12 17.63
N GLY A 62 2.20 -4.87 18.01
CA GLY A 62 1.16 -3.90 18.37
C GLY A 62 0.24 -3.56 17.20
N VAL A 63 0.76 -3.46 15.98
CA VAL A 63 -0.06 -3.29 14.76
C VAL A 63 -1.01 -4.47 14.60
N LEU A 64 -0.49 -5.70 14.67
CA LEU A 64 -1.29 -6.91 14.48
C LEU A 64 -2.36 -7.07 15.56
N ASP A 65 -2.01 -6.86 16.83
CA ASP A 65 -2.95 -6.98 17.95
C ASP A 65 -4.09 -5.96 17.88
N ASN A 66 -3.80 -4.73 17.42
CA ASN A 66 -4.83 -3.71 17.23
C ASN A 66 -5.71 -4.02 16.02
N ALA A 67 -5.13 -4.46 14.91
CA ALA A 67 -5.89 -4.89 13.73
C ALA A 67 -6.83 -6.06 14.06
N TRP A 68 -6.35 -7.04 14.83
CA TRP A 68 -7.15 -8.18 15.29
C TRP A 68 -8.35 -7.76 16.15
N LYS A 69 -8.22 -6.66 16.91
CA LYS A 69 -9.32 -6.07 17.69
C LYS A 69 -10.28 -5.24 16.84
N GLY A 70 -10.00 -5.04 15.55
CA GLY A 70 -10.80 -4.23 14.63
C GLY A 70 -10.40 -2.75 14.58
N TYR A 71 -9.25 -2.37 15.10
CA TYR A 71 -8.75 -0.99 14.94
C TYR A 71 -8.03 -0.83 13.60
N ASN A 72 -8.23 0.32 12.94
CA ASN A 72 -7.35 0.70 11.85
C ASN A 72 -5.96 0.99 12.40
N CYS A 73 -4.93 0.58 11.66
CA CYS A 73 -3.54 0.78 12.00
C CYS A 73 -2.80 1.45 10.85
N SER A 74 -1.85 2.30 11.18
CA SER A 74 -0.97 2.94 10.21
C SER A 74 0.45 2.94 10.75
N LEU A 75 1.39 2.39 9.99
CA LEU A 75 2.80 2.43 10.33
C LEU A 75 3.54 3.02 9.13
N PHE A 76 4.29 4.09 9.34
CA PHE A 76 5.03 4.73 8.26
C PHE A 76 6.48 5.02 8.65
N ALA A 77 7.40 4.78 7.72
CA ALA A 77 8.81 5.12 7.85
C ALA A 77 9.11 6.48 7.20
N TYR A 78 9.83 7.35 7.89
CA TYR A 78 10.19 8.69 7.45
C TYR A 78 11.68 8.99 7.74
N GLY A 79 12.35 9.64 6.80
CA GLY A 79 13.77 9.99 6.89
C GLY A 79 14.41 10.12 5.50
N GLN A 80 15.66 10.55 5.44
CA GLN A 80 16.37 10.72 4.17
C GLN A 80 16.58 9.39 3.42
N THR A 81 16.86 9.43 2.13
CA THR A 81 17.31 8.26 1.36
C THR A 81 18.56 7.65 1.99
N GLY A 82 18.63 6.31 2.01
CA GLY A 82 19.72 5.58 2.64
C GLY A 82 19.66 5.45 4.17
N SER A 83 18.69 6.09 4.84
CA SER A 83 18.55 6.01 6.32
C SER A 83 17.94 4.71 6.86
N GLY A 84 17.52 3.77 6.00
CA GLY A 84 16.96 2.48 6.42
C GLY A 84 15.42 2.37 6.45
N LYS A 85 14.68 3.29 5.80
CA LYS A 85 13.21 3.23 5.69
C LYS A 85 12.72 1.91 5.10
N SER A 86 13.11 1.61 3.85
CA SER A 86 12.72 0.39 3.15
C SER A 86 13.25 -0.88 3.84
N TYR A 87 14.43 -0.81 4.46
CA TYR A 87 14.97 -1.91 5.27
C TYR A 87 14.09 -2.22 6.48
N SER A 88 13.60 -1.19 7.19
CA SER A 88 12.67 -1.38 8.30
C SER A 88 11.31 -1.91 7.85
N MET A 89 10.79 -1.39 6.74
CA MET A 89 9.45 -1.71 6.24
C MET A 89 9.39 -3.07 5.53
N VAL A 90 10.23 -3.28 4.53
CA VAL A 90 10.24 -4.47 3.66
C VAL A 90 11.33 -5.45 4.07
N GLY A 91 12.51 -4.95 4.42
CA GLY A 91 13.67 -5.77 4.72
C GLY A 91 14.58 -6.03 3.52
N TYR A 92 15.62 -6.82 3.75
CA TYR A 92 16.55 -7.23 2.71
C TYR A 92 17.06 -8.65 2.94
N LYS A 93 17.02 -9.47 1.89
CA LYS A 93 17.36 -10.90 1.92
C LYS A 93 16.64 -11.60 3.10
N LYS A 94 17.40 -12.17 4.03
CA LYS A 94 16.90 -12.94 5.17
C LYS A 94 16.40 -12.05 6.31
N ASN A 95 16.77 -10.78 6.31
CA ASN A 95 16.34 -9.79 7.29
C ASN A 95 14.99 -9.19 6.84
N LYS A 96 13.93 -9.99 6.97
CA LYS A 96 12.56 -9.57 6.66
C LYS A 96 12.17 -8.34 7.48
N GLY A 97 11.48 -7.37 6.87
CA GLY A 97 10.96 -6.17 7.52
C GLY A 97 9.62 -6.36 8.21
N ILE A 98 9.07 -5.27 8.72
CA ILE A 98 7.78 -5.28 9.41
C ILE A 98 6.66 -5.81 8.52
N ILE A 99 6.61 -5.41 7.24
CA ILE A 99 5.56 -5.82 6.29
C ILE A 99 5.48 -7.34 6.16
N PRO A 100 6.53 -8.05 5.70
CA PRO A 100 6.46 -9.49 5.54
C PRO A 100 6.20 -10.21 6.88
N ILE A 101 6.80 -9.77 7.99
CA ILE A 101 6.59 -10.43 9.30
C ILE A 101 5.15 -10.24 9.80
N VAL A 102 4.56 -9.04 9.68
CA VAL A 102 3.14 -8.80 10.04
C VAL A 102 2.21 -9.67 9.21
N CYS A 103 2.47 -9.82 7.91
CA CYS A 103 1.66 -10.65 7.03
C CYS A 103 1.77 -12.15 7.39
N GLU A 104 2.97 -12.63 7.69
CA GLU A 104 3.23 -14.01 8.09
C GLU A 104 2.52 -14.35 9.42
N GLU A 105 2.70 -13.52 10.44
CA GLU A 105 2.07 -13.69 11.75
C GLU A 105 0.55 -13.49 11.71
N LEU A 106 0.02 -12.65 10.81
CA LEU A 106 -1.42 -12.53 10.58
C LEU A 106 -2.02 -13.87 10.14
N PHE A 107 -1.43 -14.51 9.12
CA PHE A 107 -1.94 -15.78 8.60
C PHE A 107 -1.75 -16.93 9.57
N LYS A 108 -0.59 -16.99 10.24
CA LYS A 108 -0.38 -17.95 11.33
C LYS A 108 -1.47 -17.85 12.40
N ARG A 109 -1.78 -16.64 12.84
CA ARG A 109 -2.87 -16.40 13.80
C ARG A 109 -4.24 -16.75 13.23
N ILE A 110 -4.50 -16.52 11.94
CA ILE A 110 -5.73 -16.96 11.28
C ILE A 110 -5.85 -18.49 11.32
N ASP A 111 -4.81 -19.22 10.95
CA ASP A 111 -4.84 -20.68 10.90
C ASP A 111 -5.01 -21.30 12.30
N GLU A 112 -4.32 -20.76 13.30
CA GLU A 112 -4.49 -21.14 14.71
C GLU A 112 -5.93 -20.91 15.21
N ASN A 113 -6.62 -19.88 14.74
CA ASN A 113 -7.99 -19.59 15.15
C ASN A 113 -9.01 -20.38 14.34
N ARG A 114 -8.79 -20.64 13.04
CA ARG A 114 -9.61 -21.54 12.22
C ARG A 114 -9.63 -22.96 12.79
N ALA A 115 -8.52 -23.41 13.36
CA ALA A 115 -8.44 -24.71 14.04
C ALA A 115 -9.34 -24.79 15.30
N LYS A 116 -9.62 -23.64 15.94
CA LYS A 116 -10.42 -23.55 17.18
C LYS A 116 -11.89 -23.24 16.94
N ASP A 117 -12.17 -22.39 15.95
CA ASP A 117 -13.52 -21.91 15.62
C ASP A 117 -13.71 -21.95 14.10
N LYS A 118 -14.53 -22.90 13.64
CA LYS A 118 -14.87 -23.08 12.22
C LYS A 118 -15.99 -22.15 11.75
N ASP A 119 -16.70 -21.51 12.68
CA ASP A 119 -17.85 -20.64 12.38
C ASP A 119 -17.42 -19.18 12.12
N THR A 120 -16.15 -18.85 12.38
CA THR A 120 -15.57 -17.55 12.05
C THR A 120 -14.83 -17.58 10.71
N GLU A 121 -15.31 -16.78 9.75
CA GLU A 121 -14.67 -16.55 8.45
C GLU A 121 -13.66 -15.40 8.54
N TYR A 122 -12.44 -15.65 8.06
CA TYR A 122 -11.37 -14.66 7.98
C TYR A 122 -11.13 -14.26 6.52
N GLN A 123 -11.27 -12.97 6.21
CA GLN A 123 -11.09 -12.42 4.87
C GLN A 123 -9.94 -11.41 4.88
N VAL A 124 -8.95 -11.62 4.01
CA VAL A 124 -7.78 -10.76 3.87
C VAL A 124 -7.71 -10.28 2.41
N SER A 125 -7.62 -8.96 2.21
CA SER A 125 -7.29 -8.38 0.91
C SER A 125 -6.06 -7.50 1.01
N ILE A 126 -5.28 -7.45 -0.05
CA ILE A 126 -4.11 -6.59 -0.20
C ILE A 126 -4.29 -5.61 -1.37
N SER A 127 -3.84 -4.39 -1.17
CA SER A 127 -3.61 -3.39 -2.20
C SER A 127 -2.17 -2.89 -2.07
N MET A 128 -1.48 -2.69 -3.17
CA MET A 128 -0.16 -2.06 -3.19
C MET A 128 -0.17 -0.96 -4.24
N PHE A 129 0.21 0.25 -3.85
CA PHE A 129 0.21 1.39 -4.76
C PHE A 129 1.32 2.37 -4.39
N GLU A 130 1.69 3.20 -5.35
CA GLU A 130 2.64 4.28 -5.13
C GLU A 130 2.04 5.65 -5.41
N ILE A 131 2.64 6.66 -4.78
CA ILE A 131 2.36 8.06 -5.04
C ILE A 131 3.65 8.69 -5.55
N TYR A 132 3.67 9.05 -6.82
CA TYR A 132 4.78 9.76 -7.45
C TYR A 132 4.26 11.04 -8.11
N CYS A 133 4.86 12.18 -7.78
CA CYS A 133 4.44 13.48 -8.30
C CYS A 133 2.91 13.74 -8.17
N GLU A 134 2.34 13.44 -7.00
CA GLU A 134 0.90 13.56 -6.72
C GLU A 134 -0.02 12.68 -7.62
N LYS A 135 0.54 11.74 -8.37
CA LYS A 135 -0.20 10.74 -9.14
C LYS A 135 -0.18 9.41 -8.39
N VAL A 136 -1.36 8.81 -8.23
CA VAL A 136 -1.49 7.48 -7.63
C VAL A 136 -1.38 6.43 -8.73
N ARG A 137 -0.51 5.43 -8.53
CA ARG A 137 -0.40 4.27 -9.42
C ARG A 137 -0.63 3.00 -8.64
N ASP A 138 -1.56 2.18 -9.11
CA ASP A 138 -1.78 0.84 -8.59
C ASP A 138 -0.68 -0.11 -9.09
N LEU A 139 0.00 -0.77 -8.16
CA LEU A 139 1.12 -1.68 -8.44
C LEU A 139 0.66 -3.14 -8.56
N LEU A 140 -0.62 -3.45 -8.28
CA LEU A 140 -1.21 -4.78 -8.47
C LEU A 140 -2.18 -4.82 -9.66
N SER A 141 -2.32 -3.71 -10.37
CA SER A 141 -3.15 -3.64 -11.57
C SER A 141 -2.34 -4.03 -12.80
N THR A 142 -2.96 -4.81 -13.68
CA THR A 142 -2.43 -5.08 -15.02
C THR A 142 -2.89 -4.04 -16.05
N LYS A 143 -3.78 -3.12 -15.65
CA LYS A 143 -4.30 -2.09 -16.54
C LYS A 143 -3.30 -0.94 -16.63
N PRO A 144 -3.08 -0.36 -17.82
CA PRO A 144 -2.25 0.82 -17.94
C PRO A 144 -2.80 1.94 -17.03
N PRO A 145 -1.94 2.67 -16.31
CA PRO A 145 -2.38 3.72 -15.41
C PRO A 145 -3.05 4.84 -16.23
N PRO A 146 -4.13 5.47 -15.72
CA PRO A 146 -4.72 6.64 -16.37
C PRO A 146 -3.70 7.77 -16.52
N LYS A 147 -3.86 8.62 -17.55
CA LYS A 147 -2.93 9.73 -17.89
C LYS A 147 -2.68 10.76 -16.75
N GLY A 148 -3.41 10.68 -15.63
CA GLY A 148 -3.21 11.48 -14.40
C GLY A 148 -3.06 10.66 -13.11
N GLY A 149 -2.91 9.34 -13.19
CA GLY A 149 -3.01 8.45 -12.03
C GLY A 149 -4.46 8.21 -11.56
N LEU A 150 -4.62 7.32 -10.59
CA LEU A 150 -5.90 7.05 -9.95
C LEU A 150 -6.36 8.26 -9.11
N LYS A 151 -7.67 8.49 -9.08
CA LYS A 151 -8.26 9.65 -8.39
C LYS A 151 -8.41 9.36 -6.90
N VAL A 152 -8.08 10.35 -6.07
CA VAL A 152 -8.43 10.33 -4.64
C VAL A 152 -9.78 10.99 -4.43
N ARG A 153 -10.69 10.28 -3.78
CA ARG A 153 -12.05 10.73 -3.43
C ARG A 153 -12.20 10.78 -1.92
N GLU A 154 -13.17 11.53 -1.42
CA GLU A 154 -13.51 11.59 0.01
C GLU A 154 -14.92 11.07 0.25
N HIS A 155 -15.05 10.04 1.07
CA HIS A 155 -16.33 9.57 1.57
C HIS A 155 -16.61 10.18 2.94
N ALA A 156 -17.81 10.70 3.17
CA ALA A 156 -18.17 11.43 4.40
C ALA A 156 -17.91 10.64 5.70
N LYS A 157 -18.02 9.31 5.64
CA LYS A 157 -17.84 8.40 6.79
C LYS A 157 -16.50 7.66 6.78
N ASN A 158 -15.93 7.36 5.61
CA ASN A 158 -14.75 6.51 5.48
C ASN A 158 -13.45 7.33 5.27
N GLY A 159 -13.58 8.63 5.04
CA GLY A 159 -12.46 9.51 4.74
C GLY A 159 -12.00 9.37 3.29
N PHE A 160 -10.74 9.72 3.04
CA PHE A 160 -10.17 9.65 1.71
C PHE A 160 -9.88 8.21 1.28
N TYR A 161 -10.15 7.90 0.02
CA TYR A 161 -9.85 6.63 -0.62
C TYR A 161 -9.41 6.84 -2.07
N VAL A 162 -8.72 5.85 -2.62
CA VAL A 162 -8.33 5.83 -4.03
C VAL A 162 -9.41 5.10 -4.82
N GLU A 163 -10.02 5.80 -5.78
CA GLU A 163 -10.99 5.23 -6.72
C GLU A 163 -10.30 4.22 -7.63
N ASP A 164 -10.97 3.09 -7.89
CA ASP A 164 -10.49 2.00 -8.74
C ASP A 164 -9.18 1.31 -8.32
N LEU A 165 -8.73 1.53 -7.07
CA LEU A 165 -7.59 0.80 -6.52
C LEU A 165 -7.91 -0.70 -6.36
N SER A 166 -7.04 -1.55 -6.89
CA SER A 166 -7.18 -3.00 -6.79
C SER A 166 -7.14 -3.46 -5.34
N SER A 167 -8.11 -4.29 -4.96
CA SER A 167 -8.18 -4.96 -3.66
C SER A 167 -8.18 -6.46 -3.88
N VAL A 168 -6.99 -7.03 -3.93
CA VAL A 168 -6.76 -8.43 -4.29
C VAL A 168 -7.01 -9.33 -3.07
N PRO A 169 -7.97 -10.27 -3.11
CA PRO A 169 -8.16 -11.23 -2.03
C PRO A 169 -7.00 -12.23 -1.98
N VAL A 170 -6.61 -12.61 -0.77
CA VAL A 170 -5.49 -13.54 -0.50
C VAL A 170 -5.88 -14.50 0.62
N ASN A 171 -5.38 -15.73 0.57
CA ASN A 171 -5.68 -16.80 1.54
C ASN A 171 -4.48 -17.26 2.38
N SER A 172 -3.27 -16.80 2.05
CA SER A 172 -2.03 -17.23 2.71
C SER A 172 -0.94 -16.14 2.63
N TYR A 173 0.08 -16.27 3.48
CA TYR A 173 1.25 -15.40 3.42
C TYR A 173 1.97 -15.51 2.07
N LYS A 174 2.05 -16.71 1.49
CA LYS A 174 2.68 -16.95 0.19
C LYS A 174 2.01 -16.15 -0.93
N GLU A 175 0.69 -16.03 -0.93
CA GLU A 175 -0.03 -15.21 -1.91
C GLU A 175 0.24 -13.71 -1.71
N ILE A 176 0.36 -13.24 -0.45
CA ILE A 176 0.79 -11.86 -0.18
C ILE A 176 2.20 -11.62 -0.71
N GLU A 177 3.14 -12.52 -0.42
CA GLU A 177 4.53 -12.41 -0.86
C GLU A 177 4.62 -12.31 -2.39
N GLN A 178 3.89 -13.18 -3.11
CA GLN A 178 3.79 -13.11 -4.57
C GLN A 178 3.24 -11.76 -5.07
N LYS A 179 2.21 -11.21 -4.40
CA LYS A 179 1.65 -9.89 -4.77
C LYS A 179 2.60 -8.74 -4.46
N MET A 180 3.35 -8.84 -3.36
CA MET A 180 4.40 -7.88 -3.02
C MET A 180 5.54 -7.90 -4.05
N ASP A 181 5.93 -9.08 -4.53
CA ASP A 181 6.94 -9.25 -5.59
C ASP A 181 6.44 -8.69 -6.92
N GLU A 182 5.18 -8.95 -7.28
CA GLU A 182 4.52 -8.35 -8.46
C GLU A 182 4.57 -6.83 -8.41
N GLY A 183 4.13 -6.23 -7.30
CA GLY A 183 4.13 -4.77 -7.14
C GLY A 183 5.54 -4.18 -7.12
N THR A 184 6.53 -4.90 -6.59
CA THR A 184 7.94 -4.48 -6.61
C THR A 184 8.50 -4.51 -8.04
N LYS A 185 8.18 -5.54 -8.84
CA LYS A 185 8.56 -5.59 -10.26
C LYS A 185 7.94 -4.45 -11.05
N GLN A 186 6.64 -4.18 -10.86
CA GLN A 186 5.96 -3.07 -11.53
C GLN A 186 6.59 -1.71 -11.19
N ARG A 187 6.99 -1.51 -9.93
CA ARG A 187 7.69 -0.30 -9.49
C ARG A 187 9.05 -0.12 -10.17
N THR A 188 9.81 -1.21 -10.35
CA THR A 188 11.12 -1.17 -11.03
C THR A 188 10.99 -0.80 -12.51
N ILE A 189 10.02 -1.38 -13.23
CA ILE A 189 9.74 -1.05 -14.63
C ILE A 189 9.35 0.43 -14.77
N ALA A 190 8.51 0.93 -13.86
CA ALA A 190 8.13 2.34 -13.83
C ALA A 190 9.33 3.29 -13.66
N ALA A 191 10.30 2.89 -12.83
CA ALA A 191 11.49 3.69 -12.56
C ALA A 191 12.38 3.85 -13.80
N THR A 192 12.53 2.79 -14.59
CA THR A 192 13.29 2.81 -15.84
C THR A 192 12.58 3.60 -16.94
N ASP A 193 11.26 3.47 -17.05
CA ASP A 193 10.47 4.13 -18.10
C ASP A 193 10.28 5.64 -17.85
N MET A 194 10.28 6.08 -16.58
CA MET A 194 9.91 7.45 -16.19
C MET A 194 11.07 8.31 -15.66
N ASN A 195 12.33 7.86 -15.73
CA ASN A 195 13.47 8.49 -15.01
C ASN A 195 13.18 8.70 -13.50
N ALA A 196 12.24 7.93 -12.94
CA ALA A 196 11.75 8.09 -11.58
C ALA A 196 12.58 7.20 -10.65
N THR A 197 13.37 7.80 -9.75
CA THR A 197 14.08 7.00 -8.75
C THR A 197 13.10 6.53 -7.68
N SER A 198 13.19 5.25 -7.28
CA SER A 198 12.35 4.65 -6.23
C SER A 198 12.37 5.41 -4.90
N SER A 199 13.43 6.19 -4.64
CA SER A 199 13.57 7.08 -3.48
C SER A 199 12.61 8.27 -3.46
N ARG A 200 11.99 8.60 -4.60
CA ARG A 200 11.12 9.79 -4.77
C ARG A 200 9.62 9.45 -4.78
N ALA A 201 9.27 8.17 -4.79
CA ALA A 201 7.89 7.70 -4.71
C ALA A 201 7.58 7.18 -3.29
N HIS A 202 6.37 7.45 -2.81
CA HIS A 202 5.86 6.82 -1.58
C HIS A 202 5.24 5.47 -1.96
N THR A 203 5.58 4.40 -1.26
CA THR A 203 4.96 3.09 -1.46
C THR A 203 4.04 2.76 -0.28
N ILE A 204 2.81 2.35 -0.59
CA ILE A 204 1.80 2.00 0.39
C ILE A 204 1.36 0.57 0.15
N VAL A 205 1.49 -0.27 1.19
CA VAL A 205 0.86 -1.59 1.27
C VAL A 205 -0.33 -1.47 2.22
N LYS A 206 -1.52 -1.75 1.70
CA LYS A 206 -2.75 -1.73 2.47
C LYS A 206 -3.30 -3.14 2.59
N ILE A 207 -3.47 -3.60 3.82
CA ILE A 207 -4.12 -4.87 4.14
C ILE A 207 -5.48 -4.56 4.74
N GLN A 208 -6.53 -5.12 4.16
CA GLN A 208 -7.87 -5.10 4.72
C GLN A 208 -8.14 -6.47 5.34
N PHE A 209 -8.43 -6.48 6.63
CA PHE A 209 -8.69 -7.71 7.40
C PHE A 209 -10.08 -7.67 8.02
N ASN A 210 -10.90 -8.67 7.68
CA ASN A 210 -12.25 -8.84 8.22
C ASN A 210 -12.37 -10.19 8.93
N GLN A 211 -13.07 -10.19 10.07
CA GLN A 211 -13.46 -11.37 10.83
C GLN A 211 -14.99 -11.40 10.87
N LYS A 212 -15.60 -12.39 10.24
CA LYS A 212 -17.06 -12.57 10.23
C LYS A 212 -17.42 -13.75 11.10
N SER A 213 -18.22 -13.54 12.13
CA SER A 213 -18.70 -14.59 13.02
C SER A 213 -20.22 -14.57 13.08
N ALA A 214 -20.86 -15.74 13.21
CA ALA A 214 -22.30 -15.81 13.40
C ALA A 214 -22.73 -15.20 14.76
N LYS A 215 -23.86 -14.48 14.79
CA LYS A 215 -24.47 -14.01 16.05
C LYS A 215 -25.38 -15.07 16.64
N SER A 216 -25.29 -15.25 17.96
CA SER A 216 -26.31 -15.92 18.76
C SER A 216 -27.62 -15.12 18.68
N GLY A 217 -28.57 -15.54 17.84
CA GLY A 217 -29.84 -14.83 17.58
C GLY A 217 -30.13 -14.52 16.11
N GLY A 218 -29.24 -14.91 15.18
CA GLY A 218 -29.39 -14.67 13.74
C GLY A 218 -28.66 -13.41 13.28
N GLY A 219 -28.01 -13.52 12.11
CA GLY A 219 -27.14 -12.48 11.53
C GLY A 219 -25.66 -12.70 11.83
N THR A 220 -24.82 -11.81 11.32
CA THR A 220 -23.35 -11.92 11.37
C THR A 220 -22.78 -10.70 12.11
N THR A 221 -21.78 -10.88 12.97
CA THR A 221 -20.89 -9.78 13.39
C THR A 221 -19.69 -9.75 12.48
N THR A 222 -19.37 -8.60 11.91
CA THR A 222 -18.08 -8.42 11.25
C THR A 222 -17.23 -7.35 11.91
N LYS A 223 -16.05 -7.76 12.39
CA LYS A 223 -14.98 -6.83 12.80
C LYS A 223 -14.09 -6.57 11.59
N SER A 224 -13.72 -5.31 11.38
CA SER A 224 -12.92 -4.90 10.23
C SER A 224 -11.74 -4.04 10.67
N SER A 225 -10.61 -4.17 9.99
CA SER A 225 -9.45 -3.31 10.18
C SER A 225 -8.75 -3.05 8.85
N GLN A 226 -8.16 -1.86 8.74
CA GLN A 226 -7.23 -1.51 7.68
C GLN A 226 -5.85 -1.30 8.27
N ILE A 227 -4.87 -2.05 7.79
CA ILE A 227 -3.46 -1.90 8.12
C ILE A 227 -2.79 -1.19 6.95
N ASN A 228 -2.30 0.03 7.16
CA ASN A 228 -1.59 0.80 6.16
C ASN A 228 -0.11 0.83 6.53
N LEU A 229 0.74 0.20 5.72
CA LEU A 229 2.18 0.11 5.91
C LEU A 229 2.83 0.94 4.81
N VAL A 230 3.49 2.04 5.20
CA VAL A 230 3.89 3.10 4.28
C VAL A 230 5.39 3.32 4.33
N ASP A 231 6.06 3.15 3.20
CA ASP A 231 7.44 3.54 2.98
C ASP A 231 7.44 4.90 2.28
N LEU A 232 7.75 5.98 3.01
CA LEU A 232 7.75 7.32 2.44
C LEU A 232 9.00 7.55 1.59
N ALA A 233 8.90 8.45 0.61
CA ALA A 233 10.04 8.97 -0.13
C ALA A 233 11.09 9.61 0.80
N GLY A 234 12.32 9.73 0.30
CA GLY A 234 13.40 10.46 0.96
C GLY A 234 13.00 11.89 1.32
N SER A 235 13.28 12.32 2.56
CA SER A 235 12.99 13.66 3.04
C SER A 235 14.05 14.72 2.70
N GLU A 236 15.17 14.29 2.12
CA GLU A 236 16.32 15.16 1.82
C GLU A 236 15.99 16.25 0.80
N ARG A 237 16.72 17.37 0.90
CA ARG A 237 16.59 18.48 -0.04
C ARG A 237 17.36 18.18 -1.32
N GLN A 238 16.83 18.61 -2.47
CA GLN A 238 17.46 18.34 -3.79
C GLN A 238 18.88 18.88 -3.96
N LYS A 239 19.34 19.81 -3.12
CA LYS A 239 20.73 20.31 -3.14
C LYS A 239 21.74 19.27 -2.64
N ASP A 240 21.30 18.33 -1.82
CA ASP A 240 22.16 17.36 -1.12
C ASP A 240 22.11 15.99 -1.79
N ALA A 241 21.20 15.78 -2.75
CA ALA A 241 21.12 14.59 -3.59
C ALA A 241 22.16 14.68 -4.72
N GLY A 242 23.41 14.36 -4.38
CA GLY A 242 24.58 14.42 -5.27
C GLY A 242 24.32 13.89 -6.68
N SER A 243 24.23 14.83 -7.63
CA SER A 243 24.20 14.56 -9.05
C SER A 243 25.04 15.63 -9.72
N GLU A 244 26.16 15.21 -10.28
CA GLU A 244 27.14 16.02 -10.98
C GLU A 244 26.52 16.80 -12.16
N GLY A 245 27.10 17.98 -12.38
CA GLY A 245 27.20 18.70 -13.66
C GLY A 245 25.97 18.72 -14.57
N ASP A 246 25.00 19.59 -14.26
CA ASP A 246 24.11 20.34 -15.19
C ASP A 246 22.85 20.84 -14.46
N ARG A 247 22.52 20.23 -13.31
CA ARG A 247 21.42 20.62 -12.41
C ARG A 247 21.61 21.95 -11.66
N LEU A 248 22.75 22.62 -11.82
CA LEU A 248 23.20 23.68 -10.91
C LEU A 248 22.72 25.09 -11.28
N LYS A 249 22.10 25.32 -12.44
CA LYS A 249 21.66 26.68 -12.86
C LYS A 249 20.24 27.08 -12.42
N GLU A 250 19.44 26.17 -11.87
CA GLU A 250 18.04 26.44 -11.50
C GLU A 250 17.80 26.68 -9.99
N GLY A 251 18.83 26.55 -9.15
CA GLY A 251 18.70 26.50 -7.68
C GLY A 251 18.48 27.83 -6.94
N ILE A 252 18.39 28.98 -7.64
CA ILE A 252 18.42 30.32 -7.01
C ILE A 252 17.02 30.82 -6.60
N VAL A 253 15.93 30.41 -7.27
CA VAL A 253 14.59 30.94 -6.96
C VAL A 253 13.77 30.05 -6.01
N ILE A 254 14.10 28.77 -5.88
CA ILE A 254 13.23 27.77 -5.20
C ILE A 254 13.45 27.70 -3.68
N ASN A 255 14.56 28.22 -3.15
CA ASN A 255 14.92 28.00 -1.74
C ASN A 255 14.43 29.07 -0.75
N GLN A 256 13.67 30.07 -1.19
CA GLN A 256 13.17 31.08 -0.26
C GLN A 256 12.09 30.54 0.69
N SER A 257 11.24 29.58 0.27
CA SER A 257 10.16 29.03 1.11
C SER A 257 10.62 27.96 2.13
N LEU A 258 11.46 27.00 1.71
CA LEU A 258 12.00 25.95 2.59
C LEU A 258 13.09 26.46 3.54
N SER A 259 13.96 27.39 3.10
CA SER A 259 14.91 28.04 4.02
C SER A 259 14.19 28.96 5.01
N THR A 260 13.08 29.61 4.61
CA THR A 260 12.24 30.39 5.52
C THR A 260 11.51 29.49 6.51
N LEU A 261 11.00 28.32 6.09
CA LEU A 261 10.39 27.37 7.04
C LEU A 261 11.41 26.83 8.05
N GLY A 262 12.63 26.49 7.60
CA GLY A 262 13.73 26.11 8.49
C GLY A 262 14.15 27.23 9.46
N ARG A 263 14.23 28.48 8.98
CA ARG A 263 14.50 29.66 9.83
C ARG A 263 13.36 29.97 10.79
N VAL A 264 12.11 29.79 10.39
CA VAL A 264 10.93 29.96 11.26
C VAL A 264 10.88 28.86 12.32
N ILE A 265 11.24 27.62 11.99
CA ILE A 265 11.34 26.52 12.98
C ILE A 265 12.49 26.79 13.96
N LYS A 266 13.65 27.26 13.48
CA LYS A 266 14.78 27.67 14.33
C LYS A 266 14.41 28.84 15.26
N ALA A 267 13.74 29.87 14.73
CA ALA A 267 13.28 31.03 15.50
C ALA A 267 12.18 30.69 16.54
N LEU A 268 11.27 29.76 16.21
CA LEU A 268 10.25 29.27 17.15
C LEU A 268 10.87 28.42 18.28
N TYR A 269 11.98 27.73 18.02
CA TYR A 269 12.73 26.97 19.02
C TYR A 269 13.54 27.89 19.95
N GLU A 270 14.22 28.89 19.39
CA GLU A 270 14.97 29.91 20.16
C GLU A 270 14.06 30.75 21.07
N GLN A 271 12.77 30.91 20.71
CA GLN A 271 11.76 31.57 21.56
C GLN A 271 11.33 30.76 22.80
N GLN A 272 11.54 29.44 22.86
CA GLN A 272 11.16 28.64 24.04
C GLN A 272 12.07 28.87 25.27
N GLY A 273 13.26 29.47 25.08
CA GLY A 273 14.24 29.70 26.15
C GLY A 273 13.97 30.89 27.08
N LYS A 274 12.92 31.71 26.86
CA LYS A 274 12.69 32.92 27.68
C LYS A 274 11.23 33.10 28.12
N LYS A 275 11.07 33.06 29.46
CA LYS A 275 10.03 33.66 30.34
C LYS A 275 8.97 32.73 30.95
N LYS A 276 9.22 32.42 32.24
CA LYS A 276 8.20 32.36 33.31
C LYS A 276 7.77 33.79 33.70
N LYS A 277 6.47 34.01 33.96
CA LYS A 277 5.87 34.58 35.19
C LYS A 277 4.34 34.67 35.00
N GLY A 278 3.61 34.50 36.10
CA GLY A 278 2.22 34.01 36.16
C GLY A 278 1.11 35.04 35.90
N VAL A 279 -0.14 34.58 36.01
CA VAL A 279 -1.14 35.03 37.01
C VAL A 279 -2.50 34.31 36.78
N SER A 280 -3.05 33.84 37.92
CA SER A 280 -4.44 33.62 38.39
C SER A 280 -5.53 32.90 37.59
N PHE A 281 -6.19 32.01 38.33
CA PHE A 281 -7.43 31.26 38.10
C PHE A 281 -8.70 32.13 38.16
N ASN A 282 -9.76 31.69 37.48
CA ASN A 282 -11.12 31.73 38.04
C ASN A 282 -12.03 30.63 37.45
N GLN A 283 -12.85 30.05 38.32
CA GLN A 283 -13.67 28.84 38.16
C GLN A 283 -15.13 29.21 37.88
N LYS A 284 -15.84 28.49 37.00
CA LYS A 284 -17.32 28.37 37.03
C LYS A 284 -17.79 27.00 36.53
N SER A 285 -18.83 26.53 37.22
CA SER A 285 -19.39 25.18 37.29
C SER A 285 -20.51 24.89 36.29
N ALA A 286 -20.83 23.59 36.21
CA ALA A 286 -21.72 22.86 35.31
C ALA A 286 -23.18 23.31 35.17
N LYS A 287 -23.83 22.86 34.08
CA LYS A 287 -25.04 22.01 34.17
C LYS A 287 -25.37 21.25 32.88
N SER A 288 -26.02 20.12 33.11
CA SER A 288 -26.47 19.00 32.29
C SER A 288 -27.69 19.28 31.40
N GLY A 289 -27.85 18.48 30.33
CA GLY A 289 -29.13 18.29 29.65
C GLY A 289 -29.01 17.35 28.45
N GLY A 290 -29.63 16.18 28.54
CA GLY A 290 -29.77 15.22 27.45
C GLY A 290 -30.82 15.65 26.42
N GLY A 291 -30.66 15.18 25.19
CA GLY A 291 -31.57 15.42 24.08
C GLY A 291 -30.88 15.16 22.74
N THR A 292 -31.37 14.16 22.02
CA THR A 292 -30.98 13.72 20.68
C THR A 292 -30.89 14.89 19.70
N THR A 293 -29.71 15.14 19.13
CA THR A 293 -29.53 16.15 18.07
C THR A 293 -29.20 15.47 16.75
N THR A 294 -30.23 15.23 15.93
CA THR A 294 -30.09 15.19 14.48
C THR A 294 -29.90 16.63 14.01
N LYS A 295 -28.73 16.95 13.45
CA LYS A 295 -28.51 18.19 12.70
C LYS A 295 -27.79 17.85 11.40
N SER A 296 -28.55 17.87 10.31
CA SER A 296 -28.07 17.84 8.94
C SER A 296 -27.91 19.28 8.43
N SER A 297 -26.83 19.53 7.69
CA SER A 297 -26.78 20.59 6.67
C SER A 297 -25.78 20.14 5.60
N GLN A 298 -26.29 19.84 4.41
CA GLN A 298 -25.52 19.67 3.17
C GLN A 298 -25.46 21.01 2.45
N ILE A 299 -24.26 21.41 2.02
CA ILE A 299 -24.07 22.34 0.91
C ILE A 299 -22.92 21.77 0.08
N ASN A 300 -23.25 21.28 -1.12
CA ASN A 300 -22.30 21.05 -2.20
C ASN A 300 -22.26 22.32 -3.05
N LEU A 301 -21.06 22.87 -3.23
CA LEU A 301 -20.78 23.87 -4.26
C LEU A 301 -19.74 23.27 -5.18
N VAL A 302 -20.18 22.95 -6.39
CA VAL A 302 -19.35 22.65 -7.55
C VAL A 302 -19.21 23.96 -8.31
N ASP A 303 -17.99 24.31 -8.70
CA ASP A 303 -17.78 25.13 -9.88
C ASP A 303 -16.65 24.56 -10.73
N LEU A 304 -16.90 24.65 -12.03
CA LEU A 304 -16.26 24.05 -13.19
C LEU A 304 -15.38 25.10 -13.88
N ALA A 305 -14.29 24.67 -14.50
CA ALA A 305 -13.74 25.20 -15.77
C ALA A 305 -12.39 24.49 -16.02
N GLY A 306 -12.11 23.96 -17.20
CA GLY A 306 -12.02 24.69 -18.48
C GLY A 306 -10.52 24.85 -18.76
N SER A 307 -9.90 23.82 -19.33
CA SER A 307 -9.58 23.72 -20.77
C SER A 307 -8.44 24.67 -21.17
N GLU A 308 -7.48 24.06 -21.84
CA GLU A 308 -6.44 24.66 -22.68
C GLU A 308 -5.11 25.22 -22.11
N ARG A 309 -4.09 24.82 -22.89
CA ARG A 309 -2.72 25.32 -23.11
C ARG A 309 -1.70 25.18 -21.98
N GLN A 310 -0.81 24.20 -22.16
CA GLN A 310 0.61 24.54 -22.30
C GLN A 310 1.18 23.86 -23.54
N LYS A 311 1.84 24.69 -24.36
CA LYS A 311 2.57 24.32 -25.57
C LYS A 311 3.75 23.43 -25.21
N ASP A 312 4.10 22.56 -26.15
CA ASP A 312 5.41 21.92 -26.22
C ASP A 312 6.52 22.95 -25.99
N ALA A 313 7.32 22.71 -24.95
CA ALA A 313 8.60 23.35 -24.72
C ALA A 313 9.50 22.30 -24.08
N GLY A 314 10.72 22.19 -24.61
CA GLY A 314 11.65 21.10 -24.41
C GLY A 314 11.82 20.60 -22.97
N SER A 315 12.34 19.37 -22.91
CA SER A 315 12.65 18.51 -21.76
C SER A 315 13.29 19.15 -20.51
N GLU A 316 13.65 20.44 -20.50
CA GLU A 316 14.06 21.20 -19.31
C GLU A 316 12.88 21.69 -18.46
N GLY A 317 11.80 22.20 -19.07
CA GLY A 317 10.71 22.87 -18.33
C GLY A 317 9.82 21.92 -17.51
N ASP A 318 9.68 20.67 -17.95
CA ASP A 318 8.90 19.65 -17.25
C ASP A 318 9.66 19.05 -16.06
N ARG A 319 11.00 18.99 -16.11
CA ARG A 319 11.85 18.52 -14.99
C ARG A 319 11.84 19.50 -13.81
N LEU A 320 11.77 20.81 -14.08
CA LEU A 320 11.63 21.84 -13.05
C LEU A 320 10.27 21.75 -12.34
N LYS A 321 9.17 21.55 -13.09
CA LYS A 321 7.83 21.33 -12.53
C LYS A 321 7.77 20.04 -11.72
N GLU A 322 8.40 18.97 -12.21
CA GLU A 322 8.53 17.70 -11.51
C GLU A 322 9.25 17.87 -10.17
N GLY A 323 10.37 18.61 -10.12
CA GLY A 323 11.11 18.88 -8.89
C GLY A 323 10.30 19.58 -7.78
N ILE A 324 9.38 20.47 -8.15
CA ILE A 324 8.48 21.17 -7.22
C ILE A 324 7.40 20.22 -6.68
N VAL A 325 6.85 19.35 -7.53
CA VAL A 325 5.74 18.44 -7.16
C VAL A 325 6.24 17.24 -6.35
N ILE A 326 7.47 16.74 -6.57
CA ILE A 326 8.03 15.60 -5.82
C ILE A 326 7.97 15.83 -4.29
N ASN A 327 8.35 17.03 -3.84
CA ASN A 327 8.40 17.38 -2.42
C ASN A 327 7.11 17.98 -1.88
N GLN A 328 6.07 18.15 -2.71
CA GLN A 328 4.78 18.70 -2.28
C GLN A 328 4.17 17.83 -1.18
N SER A 329 4.09 16.52 -1.40
CA SER A 329 3.60 15.53 -0.44
C SER A 329 4.24 15.64 0.95
N LEU A 330 5.58 15.62 1.02
CA LEU A 330 6.34 15.69 2.28
C LEU A 330 6.31 17.07 2.93
N SER A 331 6.34 18.14 2.14
CA SER A 331 6.19 19.51 2.64
C SER A 331 4.81 19.72 3.27
N THR A 332 3.75 19.27 2.59
CA THR A 332 2.38 19.29 3.10
C THR A 332 2.24 18.43 4.34
N LEU A 333 2.86 17.26 4.40
CA LEU A 333 2.91 16.43 5.60
C LEU A 333 3.51 17.20 6.80
N GLY A 334 4.63 17.90 6.58
CA GLY A 334 5.22 18.77 7.61
C GLY A 334 4.29 19.91 8.05
N ARG A 335 3.54 20.52 7.12
CA ARG A 335 2.52 21.54 7.43
C ARG A 335 1.35 20.97 8.24
N VAL A 336 0.86 19.78 7.89
CA VAL A 336 -0.22 19.08 8.62
C VAL A 336 0.20 18.78 10.06
N ILE A 337 1.39 18.20 10.27
CA ILE A 337 1.90 17.89 11.61
C ILE A 337 2.08 19.17 12.44
N LYS A 338 2.62 20.23 11.83
CA LYS A 338 2.77 21.52 12.50
C LYS A 338 1.42 22.12 12.90
N ALA A 339 0.43 22.10 12.02
CA ALA A 339 -0.91 22.60 12.29
C ALA A 339 -1.59 21.81 13.43
N LEU A 340 -1.48 20.47 13.40
CA LEU A 340 -1.99 19.58 14.45
C LEU A 340 -1.33 19.85 15.81
N TYR A 341 -0.02 20.07 15.83
CA TYR A 341 0.72 20.43 17.04
C TYR A 341 0.26 21.78 17.62
N GLU A 342 0.14 22.81 16.76
CA GLU A 342 -0.28 24.16 17.16
C GLU A 342 -1.72 24.19 17.69
N GLN A 343 -2.61 23.36 17.13
CA GLN A 343 -4.02 23.26 17.56
C GLN A 343 -4.17 22.78 19.00
N GLN A 344 -3.27 21.92 19.49
CA GLN A 344 -3.31 21.42 20.87
C GLN A 344 -2.93 22.47 21.90
N GLY A 345 -2.06 23.40 21.52
CA GLY A 345 -1.48 24.39 22.42
C GLY A 345 -2.37 25.60 22.73
N LYS A 346 -3.70 25.48 22.89
CA LYS A 346 -4.68 26.58 23.16
C LYS A 346 -4.55 27.86 22.29
N LYS A 347 -3.66 27.91 21.30
CA LYS A 347 -3.18 29.15 20.68
C LYS A 347 -4.07 29.63 19.55
N LYS A 348 -4.83 28.76 18.88
CA LYS A 348 -5.86 29.12 17.90
C LYS A 348 -6.92 28.01 17.79
N LYS A 349 -8.17 28.26 18.22
CA LYS A 349 -9.32 27.43 17.80
C LYS A 349 -9.62 27.77 16.34
N GLY A 350 -9.76 26.76 15.47
CA GLY A 350 -10.12 26.95 14.05
C GLY A 350 -8.96 26.94 13.05
N VAL A 351 -7.78 26.40 13.40
CA VAL A 351 -6.73 26.15 12.39
C VAL A 351 -7.22 25.06 11.44
N SER A 352 -7.42 25.42 10.17
CA SER A 352 -7.69 24.44 9.12
C SER A 352 -6.45 23.58 8.89
N ILE A 353 -6.61 22.25 8.94
CA ILE A 353 -5.51 21.33 8.70
C ILE A 353 -5.48 21.00 7.20
N PRO A 354 -4.37 21.25 6.49
CA PRO A 354 -4.29 21.18 5.03
C PRO A 354 -4.14 19.75 4.50
N TYR A 355 -5.03 18.82 4.89
CA TYR A 355 -4.97 17.43 4.42
C TYR A 355 -5.13 17.32 2.90
N ARG A 356 -5.92 18.21 2.28
CA ARG A 356 -6.24 18.20 0.85
C ARG A 356 -5.12 18.75 -0.04
N ASP A 357 -4.10 19.38 0.54
CA ASP A 357 -3.01 20.01 -0.21
C ASP A 357 -2.04 18.99 -0.84
N SER A 358 -2.16 17.70 -0.49
CA SER A 358 -1.51 16.59 -1.21
C SER A 358 -2.31 15.28 -1.13
N VAL A 359 -2.09 14.42 -2.11
CA VAL A 359 -2.62 13.04 -2.16
C VAL A 359 -2.19 12.27 -0.92
N LEU A 360 -0.91 12.35 -0.55
CA LEU A 360 -0.36 11.65 0.60
C LEU A 360 -1.07 12.07 1.90
N THR A 361 -1.20 13.37 2.17
CA THR A 361 -1.86 13.83 3.41
C THR A 361 -3.35 13.60 3.42
N SER A 362 -3.99 13.52 2.24
CA SER A 362 -5.38 13.13 2.12
C SER A 362 -5.55 11.69 2.59
N LEU A 363 -4.75 10.77 2.05
CA LEU A 363 -4.79 9.34 2.40
C LEU A 363 -4.33 9.07 3.85
N LEU A 364 -3.39 9.86 4.37
CA LEU A 364 -2.91 9.76 5.76
C LEU A 364 -3.76 10.52 6.78
N LYS A 365 -4.86 11.17 6.41
CA LYS A 365 -5.71 11.94 7.34
C LYS A 365 -6.14 11.11 8.55
N ASN A 366 -6.49 9.84 8.36
CA ASN A 366 -6.88 8.96 9.46
C ASN A 366 -5.70 8.62 10.39
N ALA A 367 -4.49 8.47 9.83
CA ALA A 367 -3.26 8.26 10.59
C ALA A 367 -2.86 9.52 11.39
N LEU A 368 -3.11 10.70 10.83
CA LEU A 368 -2.65 11.98 11.38
C LEU A 368 -3.78 12.70 12.10
N GLY A 369 -4.28 12.12 13.19
CA GLY A 369 -5.29 12.73 14.06
C GLY A 369 -6.73 12.21 13.87
N GLY A 370 -6.93 11.19 13.03
CA GLY A 370 -8.24 10.56 12.79
C GLY A 370 -8.39 9.18 13.45
N ASN A 371 -9.15 8.30 12.79
CA ASN A 371 -9.43 6.94 13.26
C ASN A 371 -8.32 5.96 12.84
N SER A 372 -7.20 5.97 13.57
CA SER A 372 -6.12 5.00 13.40
C SER A 372 -5.24 4.90 14.66
N LYS A 373 -4.69 3.71 14.92
CA LYS A 373 -3.54 3.49 15.79
C LYS A 373 -2.29 3.70 14.94
N THR A 374 -1.52 4.74 15.24
CA THR A 374 -0.48 5.21 14.32
C THR A 374 0.90 5.13 14.94
N ILE A 375 1.84 4.56 14.18
CA ILE A 375 3.25 4.42 14.51
C ILE A 375 4.06 5.12 13.42
N MET A 376 5.07 5.88 13.84
CA MET A 376 6.05 6.50 12.94
C MET A 376 7.43 5.93 13.26
N ILE A 377 8.13 5.42 12.25
CA ILE A 377 9.56 5.09 12.33
C ILE A 377 10.34 6.27 11.76
N ALA A 378 11.15 6.92 12.60
CA ALA A 378 12.09 7.95 12.18
C ALA A 378 13.43 7.27 11.84
N ALA A 379 13.68 7.03 10.57
CA ALA A 379 14.90 6.40 10.07
C ALA A 379 16.01 7.45 9.96
N LEU A 380 17.18 7.17 10.54
CA LEU A 380 18.28 8.13 10.72
C LEU A 380 19.58 7.57 10.12
N SER A 381 20.44 8.46 9.63
CA SER A 381 21.82 8.09 9.29
C SER A 381 22.77 8.51 10.42
N PRO A 382 23.69 7.65 10.87
CA PRO A 382 24.68 8.03 11.87
C PRO A 382 25.87 8.81 11.30
N ALA A 383 25.95 8.97 9.97
CA ALA A 383 27.10 9.61 9.32
C ALA A 383 27.11 11.13 9.51
N ASP A 384 28.28 11.69 9.79
CA ASP A 384 28.48 13.13 10.05
C ASP A 384 27.97 14.03 8.92
N ILE A 385 28.18 13.60 7.67
CA ILE A 385 27.71 14.31 6.46
C ILE A 385 26.18 14.49 6.44
N ASN A 386 25.44 13.68 7.19
CA ASN A 386 23.98 13.65 7.25
C ASN A 386 23.43 14.35 8.50
N TYR A 387 24.25 15.09 9.25
CA TYR A 387 23.85 15.72 10.52
C TYR A 387 22.59 16.59 10.38
N GLU A 388 22.51 17.46 9.37
CA GLU A 388 21.37 18.38 9.20
C GLU A 388 20.06 17.65 8.89
N GLU A 389 20.12 16.62 8.03
CA GLU A 389 18.94 15.80 7.68
C GLU A 389 18.50 14.90 8.84
N THR A 390 19.45 14.34 9.59
CA THR A 390 19.19 13.59 10.82
C THR A 390 18.53 14.48 11.89
N LEU A 391 19.05 15.69 12.11
CA LEU A 391 18.46 16.66 13.03
C LEU A 391 17.06 17.10 12.59
N SER A 392 16.86 17.32 11.28
CA SER A 392 15.55 17.63 10.70
C SER A 392 14.53 16.52 10.97
N THR A 393 14.95 15.27 10.77
CA THR A 393 14.11 14.06 10.98
C THR A 393 13.75 13.88 12.46
N LEU A 394 14.70 14.04 13.38
CA LEU A 394 14.47 14.01 14.82
C LEU A 394 13.46 15.07 15.28
N ARG A 395 13.62 16.31 14.80
CA ARG A 395 12.67 17.41 15.10
C ARG A 395 11.29 17.16 14.52
N PHE A 396 11.20 16.50 13.37
CA PHE A 396 9.92 16.12 12.77
C PHE A 396 9.22 15.06 13.62
N ALA A 397 9.94 14.01 14.02
CA ALA A 397 9.44 12.94 14.87
C ALA A 397 8.97 13.46 16.24
N ASP A 398 9.73 14.37 16.85
CA ASP A 398 9.38 14.99 18.15
C ASP A 398 8.05 15.76 18.07
N ARG A 399 7.80 16.48 16.97
CA ARG A 399 6.49 17.10 16.73
C ARG A 399 5.40 16.06 16.46
N ALA A 400 5.68 15.04 15.66
CA ALA A 400 4.72 14.01 15.31
C ALA A 400 4.20 13.25 16.55
N LYS A 401 5.09 12.96 17.52
CA LYS A 401 4.78 12.31 18.80
C LYS A 401 3.64 12.99 19.58
N SER A 402 3.47 14.30 19.41
CA SER A 402 2.41 15.04 20.10
C SER A 402 1.01 14.81 19.53
N ILE A 403 0.87 14.28 18.31
CA ILE A 403 -0.41 14.14 17.61
C ILE A 403 -1.27 13.09 18.32
N LYS A 404 -2.50 13.45 18.67
CA LYS A 404 -3.47 12.53 19.28
C LYS A 404 -4.45 12.02 18.25
N THR A 405 -4.51 10.71 18.07
CA THR A 405 -5.53 10.05 17.24
C THR A 405 -6.74 9.63 18.05
N LYS A 406 -7.86 9.37 17.38
CA LYS A 406 -9.10 8.84 17.98
C LYS A 406 -9.47 7.52 17.30
N ALA A 407 -8.73 6.48 17.62
CA ALA A 407 -8.98 5.13 17.12
C ALA A 407 -10.26 4.53 17.74
N ILE A 408 -11.12 3.97 16.89
CA ILE A 408 -12.32 3.22 17.26
C ILE A 408 -12.29 1.82 16.63
N VAL A 409 -12.97 0.87 17.25
CA VAL A 409 -13.17 -0.46 16.66
C VAL A 409 -14.14 -0.31 15.49
N ASN A 410 -13.75 -0.78 14.31
CA ASN A 410 -14.58 -0.70 13.12
C ASN A 410 -15.43 -1.96 12.99
N GLU A 411 -16.72 -1.74 12.74
CA GLU A 411 -17.61 -2.75 12.18
C GLU A 411 -17.48 -2.70 10.65
N SER A 412 -17.80 -3.81 9.96
CA SER A 412 -17.61 -3.94 8.51
C SER A 412 -18.18 -2.76 7.72
N ALA A 413 -17.28 -2.01 7.09
CA ALA A 413 -17.63 -0.97 6.14
C ALA A 413 -18.44 -1.55 4.97
N THR A 414 -18.17 -2.80 4.58
CA THR A 414 -18.92 -3.52 3.55
C THR A 414 -20.34 -3.85 3.99
N GLU A 415 -20.55 -4.38 5.20
CA GLU A 415 -21.92 -4.66 5.69
C GLU A 415 -22.71 -3.37 5.92
N ARG A 416 -22.03 -2.34 6.42
CA ARG A 416 -22.59 -1.00 6.51
C ARG A 416 -22.98 -0.46 5.14
N MET A 417 -22.11 -0.58 4.13
CA MET A 417 -22.37 -0.13 2.77
C MET A 417 -23.54 -0.91 2.16
N ILE A 418 -23.57 -2.24 2.32
CA ILE A 418 -24.70 -3.08 1.89
C ILE A 418 -25.99 -2.62 2.57
N ARG A 419 -25.97 -2.30 3.87
CA ARG A 419 -27.14 -1.78 4.58
C ARG A 419 -27.57 -0.41 4.06
N GLU A 420 -26.63 0.52 3.88
CA GLU A 420 -26.89 1.87 3.35
C GLU A 420 -27.42 1.81 1.91
N LEU A 421 -26.84 0.97 1.04
CA LEU A 421 -27.34 0.71 -0.31
C LEU A 421 -28.73 0.06 -0.31
N LYS A 422 -29.03 -0.84 0.65
CA LYS A 422 -30.37 -1.41 0.80
C LYS A 422 -31.41 -0.36 1.22
N GLU A 423 -31.06 0.50 2.16
CA GLU A 423 -31.89 1.63 2.60
C GLU A 423 -32.10 2.63 1.46
N GLU A 424 -31.06 2.94 0.68
CA GLU A 424 -31.14 3.83 -0.49
C GLU A 424 -31.99 3.21 -1.60
N ASN A 425 -31.81 1.93 -1.92
CA ASN A 425 -32.63 1.22 -2.90
C ASN A 425 -34.10 1.21 -2.49
N ALA A 426 -34.41 1.00 -1.21
CA ALA A 426 -35.78 1.09 -0.70
C ALA A 426 -36.36 2.50 -0.91
N ARG A 427 -35.59 3.55 -0.63
CA ARG A 427 -35.99 4.94 -0.84
C ARG A 427 -36.18 5.29 -2.32
N LEU A 428 -35.26 4.87 -3.20
CA LEU A 428 -35.36 5.10 -4.65
C LEU A 428 -36.59 4.40 -5.23
N LEU A 429 -36.87 3.16 -4.80
CA LEU A 429 -38.10 2.43 -5.17
C LEU A 429 -39.35 3.17 -4.69
N GLU A 430 -39.35 3.69 -3.46
CA GLU A 430 -40.46 4.49 -2.94
C GLU A 430 -40.65 5.78 -3.74
N MET A 431 -39.58 6.49 -4.14
CA MET A 431 -39.65 7.69 -4.98
C MET A 431 -40.18 7.38 -6.40
N ILE A 432 -39.80 6.24 -6.97
CA ILE A 432 -40.31 5.75 -8.27
C ILE A 432 -41.80 5.39 -8.16
N GLN A 433 -42.25 4.79 -7.05
CA GLN A 433 -43.63 4.36 -6.84
C GLN A 433 -44.58 5.50 -6.42
N SER A 434 -44.10 6.44 -5.61
CA SER A 434 -44.92 7.53 -5.05
C SER A 434 -45.11 8.71 -6.00
N GLY A 435 -44.26 8.87 -7.02
CA GLY A 435 -44.34 9.99 -7.97
C GLY A 435 -44.17 11.37 -7.33
N THR A 436 -43.75 11.45 -6.07
CA THR A 436 -43.64 12.70 -5.30
C THR A 436 -42.26 13.32 -5.45
N VAL A 437 -42.09 14.10 -6.52
CA VAL A 437 -41.21 15.29 -6.50
C VAL A 437 -42.12 16.49 -6.31
N ALA A 438 -42.03 17.15 -5.15
CA ALA A 438 -42.93 18.24 -4.78
C ALA A 438 -42.47 19.58 -5.38
N VAL A 439 -42.96 19.96 -6.57
CA VAL A 439 -42.93 21.34 -7.14
C VAL A 439 -44.18 21.56 -8.04
N PRO A 440 -44.76 22.78 -8.13
CA PRO A 440 -46.06 23.05 -8.73
C PRO A 440 -46.20 22.62 -10.20
N ARG A 441 -47.36 22.07 -10.54
CA ARG A 441 -47.74 21.64 -11.89
C ARG A 441 -47.61 22.81 -12.90
N GLY A 442 -46.57 22.76 -13.73
CA GLY A 442 -46.54 23.42 -15.04
C GLY A 442 -47.19 22.52 -16.10
N PRO A 443 -47.57 23.04 -17.28
CA PRO A 443 -48.51 22.39 -18.21
C PRO A 443 -47.98 21.17 -18.98
N ASN A 444 -46.70 20.82 -18.85
CA ASN A 444 -46.10 19.71 -19.58
C ASN A 444 -45.62 18.64 -18.59
N GLY A 445 -46.20 17.44 -18.71
CA GLY A 445 -46.03 16.32 -17.80
C GLY A 445 -44.57 15.92 -17.56
N GLN A 446 -44.36 15.34 -16.37
CA GLN A 446 -43.14 14.71 -15.84
C GLN A 446 -42.08 14.37 -16.90
N THR A 447 -40.89 14.95 -16.77
CA THR A 447 -39.72 14.60 -17.60
C THR A 447 -39.31 13.16 -17.32
N GLN A 448 -39.67 12.28 -18.25
CA GLN A 448 -39.32 10.86 -18.32
C GLN A 448 -37.81 10.59 -18.03
N GLU A 449 -36.96 11.57 -18.34
CA GLU A 449 -35.53 11.63 -18.00
C GLU A 449 -35.20 11.50 -16.51
N GLU A 450 -35.97 12.12 -15.61
CA GLU A 450 -35.67 12.07 -14.16
C GLU A 450 -35.97 10.68 -13.58
N VAL A 451 -37.03 10.04 -14.05
CA VAL A 451 -37.38 8.66 -13.68
C VAL A 451 -36.36 7.68 -14.24
N GLU A 452 -35.87 7.90 -15.46
CA GLU A 452 -34.79 7.11 -16.05
C GLU A 452 -33.46 7.27 -15.30
N ALA A 453 -33.12 8.48 -14.85
CA ALA A 453 -31.93 8.73 -14.03
C ALA A 453 -32.00 7.97 -12.69
N LEU A 454 -33.14 8.01 -12.00
CA LEU A 454 -33.36 7.26 -10.75
C LEU A 454 -33.28 5.73 -10.96
N LYS A 455 -33.81 5.22 -12.09
CA LYS A 455 -33.69 3.80 -12.45
C LYS A 455 -32.25 3.38 -12.73
N ARG A 456 -31.46 4.21 -13.43
CA ARG A 456 -30.03 3.95 -13.66
C ARG A 456 -29.25 3.91 -12.34
N GLN A 457 -29.50 4.87 -11.45
CA GLN A 457 -28.88 4.89 -10.13
C GLN A 457 -29.25 3.64 -9.29
N LEU A 458 -30.51 3.19 -9.37
CA LEU A 458 -30.95 1.95 -8.72
C LEU A 458 -30.21 0.72 -9.27
N GLU A 459 -30.06 0.62 -10.60
CA GLU A 459 -29.35 -0.48 -11.26
C GLU A 459 -27.84 -0.48 -10.92
N GLU A 460 -27.20 0.70 -10.87
CA GLU A 460 -25.81 0.85 -10.41
C GLU A 460 -25.65 0.42 -8.95
N ASN A 461 -26.55 0.85 -8.06
CA ASN A 461 -26.55 0.44 -6.65
C ASN A 461 -26.76 -1.08 -6.50
N GLN A 462 -27.60 -1.70 -7.34
CA GLN A 462 -27.80 -3.16 -7.35
C GLN A 462 -26.55 -3.89 -7.80
N LYS A 463 -25.90 -3.47 -8.89
CA LYS A 463 -24.64 -4.06 -9.37
C LYS A 463 -23.53 -3.94 -8.34
N GLU A 464 -23.39 -2.78 -7.68
CA GLU A 464 -22.40 -2.60 -6.62
C GLU A 464 -22.74 -3.47 -5.39
N MET A 465 -24.02 -3.62 -5.04
CA MET A 465 -24.43 -4.51 -3.96
C MET A 465 -24.13 -5.98 -4.28
N GLU A 466 -24.41 -6.45 -5.50
CA GLU A 466 -24.07 -7.80 -5.95
C GLU A 466 -22.55 -8.04 -5.92
N ARG A 467 -21.76 -7.06 -6.39
CA ARG A 467 -20.30 -7.11 -6.30
C ARG A 467 -19.80 -7.18 -4.85
N LEU A 468 -20.41 -6.42 -3.94
CA LEU A 468 -20.08 -6.45 -2.51
C LEU A 468 -20.59 -7.72 -1.80
N GLN A 469 -21.60 -8.38 -2.37
CA GLN A 469 -22.19 -9.64 -1.89
C GLN A 469 -21.60 -10.90 -2.55
N GLN A 470 -20.73 -10.76 -3.56
CA GLN A 470 -19.96 -11.88 -4.09
C GLN A 470 -19.35 -12.66 -2.93
N THR A 471 -19.50 -13.99 -2.99
CA THR A 471 -18.95 -14.83 -1.94
C THR A 471 -17.44 -14.68 -1.92
N TRP A 472 -16.85 -14.75 -0.74
CA TRP A 472 -15.39 -14.65 -0.61
C TRP A 472 -14.68 -15.73 -1.43
N GLN A 473 -15.28 -16.91 -1.49
CA GLN A 473 -14.79 -18.03 -2.29
C GLN A 473 -14.76 -17.69 -3.79
N GLN A 474 -15.83 -17.12 -4.34
CA GLN A 474 -15.84 -16.68 -5.75
C GLN A 474 -14.74 -15.66 -6.04
N ARG A 475 -14.52 -14.68 -5.15
CA ARG A 475 -13.45 -13.69 -5.32
C ARG A 475 -12.05 -14.32 -5.31
N LEU A 476 -11.84 -15.36 -4.49
CA LEU A 476 -10.59 -16.14 -4.49
C LEU A 476 -10.43 -16.96 -5.78
N ASP A 477 -11.50 -17.57 -6.28
CA ASP A 477 -11.46 -18.40 -7.49
C ASP A 477 -11.26 -17.57 -8.77
N GLU A 478 -11.83 -16.36 -8.83
CA GLU A 478 -11.54 -15.37 -9.88
C GLU A 478 -10.06 -14.97 -9.91
N GLN A 479 -9.38 -14.88 -8.76
CA GLN A 479 -7.93 -14.61 -8.72
C GLN A 479 -7.07 -15.78 -9.20
N LYS A 480 -7.52 -17.02 -8.99
CA LYS A 480 -6.82 -18.21 -9.48
C LYS A 480 -6.89 -18.35 -10.99
N SER A 481 -7.94 -17.82 -11.61
CA SER A 481 -8.18 -17.89 -13.05
C SER A 481 -7.26 -16.92 -13.81
N LYS A 482 -6.15 -17.44 -14.35
CA LYS A 482 -5.20 -16.66 -15.15
C LYS A 482 -5.56 -16.69 -16.65
N ILE A 483 -5.56 -15.53 -17.29
CA ILE A 483 -5.70 -15.41 -18.75
C ILE A 483 -4.32 -15.60 -19.40
N TRP A 484 -4.26 -16.52 -20.35
CA TRP A 484 -3.08 -16.77 -21.18
C TRP A 484 -3.41 -16.56 -22.66
N ILE A 485 -2.44 -16.09 -23.43
CA ILE A 485 -2.51 -15.89 -24.88
C ILE A 485 -1.64 -16.97 -25.53
N LYS A 486 -2.23 -17.77 -26.41
CA LYS A 486 -1.50 -18.73 -27.24
C LYS A 486 -0.89 -17.98 -28.42
N VAL A 487 0.42 -18.06 -28.57
CA VAL A 487 1.19 -17.50 -29.69
C VAL A 487 1.77 -18.65 -30.48
N HIS A 488 1.65 -18.60 -31.80
CA HIS A 488 2.20 -19.58 -32.72
C HIS A 488 3.36 -18.94 -33.46
N ASP A 489 4.57 -19.47 -33.28
CA ASP A 489 5.68 -19.16 -34.15
C ASP A 489 5.60 -20.08 -35.37
N SER A 490 5.29 -19.47 -36.53
CA SER A 490 5.15 -20.20 -37.79
C SER A 490 6.47 -20.64 -38.42
N VAL A 491 7.61 -20.11 -37.95
CA VAL A 491 8.94 -20.45 -38.49
C VAL A 491 9.41 -21.78 -37.91
N ASP A 492 9.35 -21.90 -36.59
CA ASP A 492 9.79 -23.09 -35.85
C ASP A 492 8.65 -24.06 -35.51
N ASP A 493 7.41 -23.73 -35.90
CA ASP A 493 6.17 -24.45 -35.55
C ASP A 493 6.01 -24.70 -34.04
N THR A 494 6.36 -23.69 -33.23
CA THR A 494 6.29 -23.76 -31.77
C THR A 494 5.16 -22.90 -31.22
N TYR A 495 4.62 -23.30 -30.06
CA TYR A 495 3.56 -22.56 -29.39
C TYR A 495 4.04 -22.02 -28.05
N PHE A 496 3.85 -20.72 -27.82
CA PHE A 496 4.14 -20.07 -26.55
C PHE A 496 2.85 -19.67 -25.86
N MET A 497 2.83 -19.82 -24.53
CA MET A 497 1.75 -19.29 -23.70
C MET A 497 2.24 -18.02 -23.02
N TRP A 498 1.71 -16.87 -23.43
CA TRP A 498 2.02 -15.59 -22.82
C TRP A 498 0.99 -15.23 -21.78
N GLU A 499 1.41 -14.91 -20.55
CA GLU A 499 0.53 -14.23 -19.62
C GLU A 499 0.08 -12.89 -20.21
N LYS A 500 -1.11 -12.43 -19.84
CA LYS A 500 -1.69 -11.17 -20.32
C LYS A 500 -0.70 -10.00 -20.29
N ASN A 501 0.09 -9.85 -19.22
CA ASN A 501 1.07 -8.76 -19.10
C ASN A 501 2.21 -8.88 -20.12
N ARG A 502 2.74 -10.09 -20.32
CA ARG A 502 3.80 -10.36 -21.32
C ARG A 502 3.29 -10.02 -22.73
N PHE A 503 2.08 -10.45 -23.05
CA PHE A 503 1.44 -10.10 -24.33
C PHE A 503 1.23 -8.60 -24.49
N MET A 504 0.68 -7.90 -23.49
CA MET A 504 0.42 -6.46 -23.59
C MET A 504 1.70 -5.65 -23.79
N ASN A 505 2.79 -5.98 -23.10
CA ASN A 505 4.07 -5.31 -23.28
C ASN A 505 4.60 -5.49 -24.71
N ARG A 506 4.55 -6.71 -25.24
CA ARG A 506 4.94 -7.01 -26.62
C ARG A 506 4.02 -6.30 -27.61
N TYR A 507 2.70 -6.30 -27.39
CA TYR A 507 1.72 -5.61 -28.22
C TYR A 507 2.01 -4.12 -28.38
N TYR A 508 2.41 -3.43 -27.31
CA TYR A 508 2.80 -2.03 -27.41
C TYR A 508 4.06 -1.83 -28.27
N GLY A 509 5.07 -2.70 -28.13
CA GLY A 509 6.22 -2.70 -29.02
C GLY A 509 5.84 -2.94 -30.49
N MET A 510 4.92 -3.89 -30.74
CA MET A 510 4.39 -4.14 -32.09
C MET A 510 3.68 -2.91 -32.68
N GLN A 511 2.88 -2.22 -31.86
CA GLN A 511 2.19 -0.99 -32.26
C GLN A 511 3.18 0.14 -32.60
N GLU A 512 4.22 0.30 -31.78
CA GLU A 512 5.27 1.31 -32.00
C GLU A 512 6.04 1.03 -33.31
N MET A 513 6.45 -0.22 -33.55
CA MET A 513 7.08 -0.61 -34.81
C MET A 513 6.19 -0.32 -36.03
N TYR A 514 4.89 -0.64 -35.94
CA TYR A 514 3.95 -0.35 -37.01
C TYR A 514 3.77 1.16 -37.23
N GLN A 515 3.71 1.96 -36.15
CA GLN A 515 3.57 3.40 -36.24
C GLN A 515 4.80 4.05 -36.89
N ASN A 516 6.00 3.64 -36.49
CA ASN A 516 7.26 4.12 -37.08
C ASN A 516 7.30 3.82 -38.59
N PHE A 517 6.85 2.63 -38.99
CA PHE A 517 6.71 2.29 -40.40
C PHE A 517 5.75 3.20 -41.16
N VAL A 518 4.57 3.47 -40.58
CA VAL A 518 3.59 4.39 -41.18
C VAL A 518 4.16 5.81 -41.30
N GLU A 519 5.04 6.21 -40.38
CA GLU A 519 5.71 7.51 -40.36
C GLU A 519 6.95 7.58 -41.28
N GLY A 520 7.27 6.49 -41.97
CA GLY A 520 8.30 6.43 -43.02
C GLY A 520 9.65 5.88 -42.54
N ASP A 521 9.74 5.37 -41.32
CA ASP A 521 10.88 4.59 -40.88
C ASP A 521 10.82 3.18 -41.51
N THR A 522 11.77 2.87 -42.39
CA THR A 522 11.82 1.56 -43.07
C THR A 522 12.72 0.56 -42.35
N ASP A 523 13.35 0.95 -41.24
CA ASP A 523 14.19 0.06 -40.46
C ASP A 523 13.34 -0.78 -39.51
N TRP A 524 13.17 -2.06 -39.86
CA TRP A 524 12.43 -3.04 -39.06
C TRP A 524 13.35 -3.88 -38.17
N ASP A 525 14.68 -3.76 -38.33
CA ASP A 525 15.66 -4.55 -37.60
C ASP A 525 15.96 -3.89 -36.24
N VAL A 526 15.13 -4.22 -35.25
CA VAL A 526 15.37 -3.85 -33.86
C VAL A 526 16.29 -4.87 -33.17
N PRO A 527 17.16 -4.46 -32.23
CA PRO A 527 17.93 -5.38 -31.41
C PRO A 527 17.02 -6.41 -30.72
N LYS A 528 17.48 -7.65 -30.55
CA LYS A 528 16.71 -8.76 -29.97
C LYS A 528 16.07 -8.43 -28.61
N GLU A 529 16.70 -7.58 -27.81
CA GLU A 529 16.19 -7.14 -26.51
C GLU A 529 14.98 -6.20 -26.62
N ARG A 530 14.76 -5.60 -27.79
CA ARG A 530 13.66 -4.69 -28.12
C ARG A 530 12.68 -5.27 -29.13
N ASP A 531 12.98 -6.44 -29.70
CA ASP A 531 12.11 -7.12 -30.64
C ASP A 531 10.90 -7.74 -29.91
N PRO A 532 9.67 -7.24 -30.14
CA PRO A 532 8.47 -7.76 -29.49
C PRO A 532 8.06 -9.14 -30.00
N PHE A 533 8.67 -9.64 -31.08
CA PHE A 533 8.45 -10.98 -31.64
C PHE A 533 9.52 -11.99 -31.22
N TYR A 534 10.69 -11.53 -30.78
CA TYR A 534 11.77 -12.43 -30.38
C TYR A 534 11.44 -13.19 -29.09
N GLU A 535 11.63 -14.51 -29.12
CA GLU A 535 11.64 -15.36 -27.94
C GLU A 535 13.04 -15.93 -27.70
N PRO A 536 13.61 -15.79 -26.48
CA PRO A 536 14.91 -16.35 -26.20
C PRO A 536 14.85 -17.88 -26.09
N PRO A 537 15.95 -18.60 -26.41
CA PRO A 537 15.94 -20.07 -26.51
C PRO A 537 15.65 -20.81 -25.19
N ASP A 538 15.76 -20.12 -24.06
CA ASP A 538 15.42 -20.62 -22.72
C ASP A 538 13.95 -20.42 -22.36
N SER A 539 13.13 -19.92 -23.29
CA SER A 539 11.68 -19.78 -23.09
C SER A 539 11.01 -21.13 -22.87
N GLU A 540 10.35 -21.27 -21.72
CA GLU A 540 9.55 -22.46 -21.43
C GLU A 540 8.37 -22.59 -22.40
N VAL A 541 8.28 -23.76 -23.05
CA VAL A 541 7.17 -24.14 -23.93
C VAL A 541 6.28 -25.12 -23.18
N LEU A 542 5.02 -24.75 -22.94
CA LEU A 542 4.05 -25.64 -22.34
C LEU A 542 3.56 -26.64 -23.39
N ILE A 543 4.06 -27.87 -23.32
CA ILE A 543 3.64 -28.97 -24.21
C ILE A 543 2.22 -29.42 -23.86
N GLY A 544 1.89 -29.53 -22.58
CA GLY A 544 0.58 -29.92 -22.08
C GLY A 544 0.60 -30.20 -20.58
N SER A 545 -0.51 -30.66 -20.04
CA SER A 545 -0.68 -30.96 -18.61
C SER A 545 -1.02 -32.43 -18.38
N SER A 546 -0.51 -32.98 -17.29
CA SER A 546 -0.84 -34.33 -16.85
C SER A 546 -1.13 -34.33 -15.36
N THR A 547 -2.02 -35.20 -14.90
CA THR A 547 -2.40 -35.29 -13.48
C THR A 547 -1.76 -36.52 -12.87
N VAL A 548 -0.87 -36.30 -11.91
CA VAL A 548 -0.19 -37.36 -11.16
C VAL A 548 -0.85 -37.49 -9.78
N TYR A 549 -1.35 -38.68 -9.44
CA TYR A 549 -1.88 -38.95 -8.11
C TYR A 549 -0.76 -39.40 -7.18
N LEU A 550 -0.46 -38.59 -6.16
CA LEU A 550 0.65 -38.83 -5.23
C LEU A 550 0.30 -39.76 -4.06
N GLN A 551 -0.84 -40.47 -4.14
CA GLN A 551 -1.33 -41.29 -3.03
C GLN A 551 -0.33 -42.39 -2.65
N SER A 552 0.36 -43.00 -3.62
CA SER A 552 1.35 -44.05 -3.35
C SER A 552 2.46 -43.61 -2.40
N LEU A 553 2.91 -42.36 -2.50
CA LEU A 553 3.95 -41.80 -1.63
C LEU A 553 3.52 -41.71 -0.16
N ALA A 554 2.22 -41.49 0.09
CA ALA A 554 1.67 -41.45 1.44
C ALA A 554 1.73 -42.81 2.14
N TYR A 555 1.87 -43.89 1.36
CA TYR A 555 2.02 -45.27 1.86
C TYR A 555 3.48 -45.78 1.75
N LEU A 556 4.43 -44.91 1.37
CA LEU A 556 5.81 -45.25 1.02
C LEU A 556 5.92 -46.27 -0.14
N ILE A 557 4.94 -46.31 -1.04
CA ILE A 557 4.94 -47.24 -2.17
C ILE A 557 5.53 -46.56 -3.41
N GLU A 558 6.51 -47.22 -4.04
CA GLU A 558 7.01 -46.84 -5.35
C GLU A 558 5.95 -47.10 -6.43
N HIS A 559 5.78 -46.15 -7.35
CA HIS A 559 4.75 -46.24 -8.38
C HIS A 559 5.25 -45.66 -9.69
N GLU A 560 5.15 -46.43 -10.78
CA GLU A 560 5.44 -45.97 -12.12
C GLU A 560 4.18 -46.03 -12.97
N GLU A 561 3.84 -44.94 -13.64
CA GLU A 561 2.64 -44.83 -14.46
C GLU A 561 2.89 -44.01 -15.72
N GLN A 562 2.19 -44.39 -16.80
CA GLN A 562 2.12 -43.61 -18.03
C GLN A 562 0.83 -42.79 -18.04
N LEU A 563 0.99 -41.47 -17.98
CA LEU A 563 -0.12 -40.54 -17.88
C LEU A 563 -0.34 -39.81 -19.21
N PRO A 564 -1.60 -39.61 -19.64
CA PRO A 564 -1.90 -38.78 -20.80
C PRO A 564 -1.45 -37.33 -20.58
N ILE A 565 -0.90 -36.72 -21.62
CA ILE A 565 -0.64 -35.29 -21.68
C ILE A 565 -1.81 -34.65 -22.43
N PHE A 566 -2.54 -33.75 -21.79
CA PHE A 566 -3.63 -33.02 -22.43
C PHE A 566 -3.25 -31.59 -22.74
N ASP A 567 -3.73 -31.08 -23.86
CA ASP A 567 -3.74 -29.65 -24.13
C ASP A 567 -4.84 -28.94 -23.30
N PHE A 568 -4.91 -27.61 -23.40
CA PHE A 568 -5.91 -26.81 -22.69
C PHE A 568 -7.35 -27.00 -23.20
N GLY A 569 -7.53 -27.60 -24.38
CA GLY A 569 -8.83 -28.00 -24.93
C GLY A 569 -9.24 -29.43 -24.54
N GLY A 570 -8.40 -30.15 -23.79
CA GLY A 570 -8.60 -31.54 -23.41
C GLY A 570 -8.23 -32.55 -24.49
N GLN A 571 -7.52 -32.12 -25.54
CA GLN A 571 -7.01 -33.03 -26.58
C GLN A 571 -5.80 -33.80 -26.06
N ASP A 572 -5.80 -35.12 -26.28
CA ASP A 572 -4.68 -36.00 -25.95
C ASP A 572 -3.50 -35.72 -26.90
N LEU A 573 -2.39 -35.25 -26.34
CA LEU A 573 -1.16 -34.89 -27.06
C LEU A 573 -0.08 -35.97 -26.96
N GLY A 574 -0.20 -36.94 -26.05
CA GLY A 574 0.83 -37.94 -25.83
C GLY A 574 0.81 -38.60 -24.46
N ARG A 575 1.93 -39.21 -24.09
CA ARG A 575 2.10 -39.94 -22.83
C ARG A 575 3.37 -39.46 -22.10
N LEU A 576 3.25 -39.22 -20.80
CA LEU A 576 4.34 -38.91 -19.89
C LEU A 576 4.54 -40.13 -18.98
N THR A 577 5.75 -40.68 -18.93
CA THR A 577 6.09 -41.72 -17.96
C THR A 577 6.57 -41.04 -16.67
N VAL A 578 5.91 -41.31 -15.56
CA VAL A 578 6.24 -40.76 -14.24
C VAL A 578 6.54 -41.90 -13.28
N ALA A 579 7.72 -41.86 -12.67
CA ALA A 579 8.08 -42.72 -11.55
C ALA A 579 8.08 -41.89 -10.27
N LEU A 580 7.36 -42.38 -9.26
CA LEU A 580 7.26 -41.80 -7.93
C LEU A 580 8.00 -42.70 -6.94
N THR A 581 8.94 -42.11 -6.21
CA THR A 581 9.73 -42.82 -5.20
C THR A 581 9.72 -42.03 -3.89
N PRO A 582 9.35 -42.66 -2.75
CA PRO A 582 9.43 -42.01 -1.45
C PRO A 582 10.89 -41.73 -1.08
N CYS A 583 11.14 -40.59 -0.44
CA CYS A 583 12.49 -40.17 -0.07
C CYS A 583 12.53 -39.60 1.36
N THR A 584 13.68 -39.76 2.01
CA THR A 584 14.02 -39.07 3.26
C THR A 584 14.14 -37.55 3.06
N PRO A 585 14.13 -36.73 4.13
CA PRO A 585 14.36 -35.28 4.03
C PRO A 585 15.70 -34.89 3.40
N ALA A 586 16.70 -35.79 3.43
CA ALA A 586 17.98 -35.60 2.77
C ALA A 586 17.97 -35.99 1.28
N GLY A 587 16.82 -36.40 0.73
CA GLY A 587 16.65 -36.79 -0.67
C GLY A 587 17.07 -38.23 -0.99
N LYS A 588 17.37 -39.07 0.01
CA LYS A 588 17.69 -40.49 -0.20
C LYS A 588 16.42 -41.30 -0.33
N GLU A 589 16.32 -42.11 -1.38
CA GLU A 589 15.20 -43.03 -1.64
C GLU A 589 14.96 -44.01 -0.48
N ILE A 590 13.68 -44.26 -0.22
CA ILE A 590 13.16 -45.24 0.73
C ILE A 590 12.55 -46.36 -0.11
N LEU A 591 13.20 -47.52 -0.13
CA LEU A 591 12.85 -48.64 -1.00
C LEU A 591 12.35 -49.83 -0.17
N GLY A 592 11.23 -50.42 -0.59
CA GLY A 592 10.68 -51.65 0.00
C GLY A 592 10.02 -51.49 1.38
N GLU A 593 9.83 -50.26 1.85
CA GLU A 593 9.07 -49.95 3.07
C GLU A 593 7.63 -49.56 2.71
N TYR A 594 6.66 -49.87 3.56
CA TYR A 594 5.29 -49.37 3.43
C TYR A 594 4.69 -49.09 4.81
N VAL A 595 3.72 -48.17 4.86
CA VAL A 595 2.90 -47.92 6.05
C VAL A 595 1.44 -48.28 5.76
N GLU A 596 0.73 -48.82 6.75
CA GLU A 596 -0.70 -49.15 6.59
C GLU A 596 -1.60 -47.92 6.75
N ASP A 597 -1.22 -46.99 7.63
CA ASP A 597 -1.89 -45.70 7.83
C ASP A 597 -0.91 -44.53 7.57
N PRO A 598 -1.14 -43.71 6.53
CA PRO A 598 -0.32 -42.53 6.25
C PRO A 598 -0.19 -41.53 7.40
N ALA A 599 -1.10 -41.54 8.37
CA ALA A 599 -1.03 -40.68 9.55
C ALA A 599 0.23 -40.94 10.40
N GLU A 600 0.80 -42.15 10.34
CA GLU A 600 2.02 -42.53 11.04
C GLU A 600 3.26 -41.78 10.55
N LEU A 601 3.22 -41.19 9.35
CA LEU A 601 4.33 -40.41 8.78
C LEU A 601 4.34 -38.93 9.23
N VAL A 602 3.27 -38.46 9.87
CA VAL A 602 3.04 -37.04 10.21
C VAL A 602 3.08 -36.79 11.73
N SER A 603 3.22 -37.85 12.54
CA SER A 603 3.44 -37.80 14.00
C SER A 603 4.91 -37.65 14.35
#